data_AF-A0A242BWE5-F1
#
_entry.id   AF-A0A242BWE5-F1
#
_cell.length_a   1.000
_cell.length_b   1.000
_cell.length_c   1.000
_cell.angle_alpha   90.00
_cell.angle_beta   90.00
_cell.angle_gamma   90.00
#
_symmetry.space_group_name_H-M   'P 1'
#
loop_
_entity.id
_entity.type
_entity.pdbx_description
1 polymer ?
#
loop_
_entity_poly.entity_id
_entity_poly.type
_entity_poly.pdbx_seq_one_letter_code
_entity_poly.pdbx_strand_id
1 'polypeptide(L)'
;MSLKELENIEAFKHGDIVRVVSHEENCGIDKGNFKAIVVDSKEDGLILVPEKFEAHVFSAVEKGAYWEIGVEWLLENDVEVYLLYRFDQLVEERWGSSTK
;
A
#
# COMPACT_ATOMS: atom_id res chain seq x y z
N MET A 1 3.47 -13.34 -15.21
CA MET A 1 4.23 -13.32 -13.95
C MET A 1 3.21 -13.34 -12.83
N SER A 2 3.27 -14.29 -11.89
CA SER A 2 2.46 -14.18 -10.66
C SER A 2 3.05 -13.08 -9.80
N LEU A 3 2.19 -12.16 -9.34
CA LEU A 3 2.60 -11.17 -8.35
C LEU A 3 2.79 -11.87 -6.99
N LYS A 4 3.76 -11.41 -6.21
CA LYS A 4 3.98 -11.92 -4.84
C LYS A 4 2.96 -11.26 -3.91
N GLU A 5 2.14 -12.08 -3.27
CA GLU A 5 1.26 -11.63 -2.19
C GLU A 5 2.05 -11.36 -0.90
N LEU A 6 1.61 -10.35 -0.15
CA LEU A 6 2.19 -9.92 1.12
C LEU A 6 1.16 -10.16 2.23
N GLU A 7 1.34 -11.25 2.98
CA GLU A 7 0.37 -11.73 3.98
C GLU A 7 0.69 -11.26 5.41
N ASN A 8 1.88 -10.71 5.65
CA ASN A 8 2.34 -10.26 6.96
C ASN A 8 3.07 -8.93 6.87
N ILE A 9 3.03 -8.16 7.96
CA ILE A 9 3.60 -6.81 8.03
C ILE A 9 5.10 -6.80 7.74
N GLU A 10 5.85 -7.82 8.16
CA GLU A 10 7.29 -7.92 7.97
C GLU A 10 7.68 -8.07 6.49
N ALA A 11 6.73 -8.50 5.65
CA ALA A 11 6.93 -8.54 4.21
C ALA A 11 6.85 -7.16 3.55
N PHE A 12 6.35 -6.13 4.23
CA PHE A 12 6.26 -4.77 3.71
C PHE A 12 7.53 -3.97 4.01
N LYS A 13 7.90 -3.08 3.09
CA LYS A 13 9.00 -2.13 3.30
C LYS A 13 8.60 -0.74 2.86
N HIS A 14 9.16 0.27 3.51
CA HIS A 14 9.07 1.65 3.07
C HIS A 14 9.46 1.79 1.60
N GLY A 15 8.64 2.50 0.83
CA GLY A 15 8.84 2.76 -0.60
C GLY A 15 8.33 1.66 -1.53
N ASP A 16 7.86 0.52 -1.00
CA ASP A 16 7.25 -0.50 -1.84
C ASP A 16 6.00 0.03 -2.53
N ILE A 17 5.80 -0.38 -3.78
CA ILE A 17 4.56 -0.13 -4.50
C ILE A 17 3.77 -1.42 -4.50
N VAL A 18 2.54 -1.36 -3.99
CA VAL A 18 1.64 -2.49 -3.87
C VAL A 18 0.34 -2.24 -4.62
N ARG A 19 -0.34 -3.34 -4.97
CA ARG A 19 -1.73 -3.35 -5.39
C ARG A 19 -2.55 -3.99 -4.28
N VAL A 20 -3.54 -3.26 -3.78
CA VAL A 20 -4.52 -3.79 -2.84
C VAL A 20 -5.76 -4.19 -3.63
N VAL A 21 -6.32 -5.36 -3.33
CA VAL A 21 -7.62 -5.82 -3.79
C VAL A 21 -8.49 -5.97 -2.55
N SER A 22 -9.55 -5.16 -2.45
CA SER A 22 -10.54 -5.25 -1.36
C SER A 22 -11.79 -5.93 -1.88
N HIS A 23 -12.19 -7.03 -1.25
CA HIS A 23 -13.35 -7.80 -1.65
C HIS A 23 -14.66 -7.25 -1.07
N GLU A 24 -14.55 -6.45 -0.02
CA GLU A 24 -15.64 -5.77 0.67
C GLU A 24 -15.38 -4.25 0.79
N GLU A 25 -16.45 -3.51 1.08
CA GLU A 25 -16.36 -2.08 1.40
C GLU A 25 -16.41 -1.93 2.92
N ASN A 26 -15.50 -1.13 3.47
CA ASN A 26 -15.47 -0.79 4.89
C ASN A 26 -15.26 0.72 5.10
N CYS A 27 -15.09 1.14 6.36
CA CYS A 27 -14.94 2.55 6.72
C CYS A 27 -13.69 3.22 6.11
N GLY A 28 -12.64 2.47 5.81
CA GLY A 28 -11.37 3.01 5.31
C GLY A 28 -11.03 2.64 3.86
N ILE A 29 -11.75 1.69 3.25
CA ILE A 29 -11.41 1.11 1.95
C ILE A 29 -12.68 0.78 1.16
N ASP A 30 -12.72 1.29 -0.07
CA ASP A 30 -13.74 0.94 -1.05
C ASP A 30 -13.49 -0.45 -1.64
N LYS A 31 -14.57 -1.19 -1.90
CA LYS A 31 -14.49 -2.44 -2.67
C LYS A 31 -13.87 -2.19 -4.04
N GLY A 32 -12.91 -3.02 -4.44
CA GLY A 32 -12.24 -2.91 -5.72
C GLY A 32 -10.75 -3.12 -5.62
N ASN A 33 -9.97 -2.37 -6.39
CA ASN A 33 -8.53 -2.42 -6.30
C ASN A 33 -7.89 -1.06 -6.56
N PHE A 34 -6.78 -0.81 -5.88
CA PHE A 34 -6.00 0.41 -6.02
C PHE A 34 -4.51 0.13 -5.85
N LYS A 35 -3.68 1.02 -6.38
CA LYS A 35 -2.24 1.01 -6.12
C LYS A 35 -1.94 1.95 -4.97
N ALA A 36 -0.94 1.61 -4.17
CA ALA A 36 -0.46 2.44 -3.08
C ALA A 36 1.05 2.35 -2.95
N ILE A 37 1.66 3.39 -2.37
CA ILE A 37 3.02 3.34 -1.86
C ILE A 37 2.98 3.07 -0.36
N VAL A 38 3.87 2.20 0.11
CA VAL A 38 4.08 1.93 1.53
C VAL A 38 4.96 3.04 2.10
N VAL A 39 4.49 3.72 3.15
CA VAL A 39 5.22 4.79 3.85
C VAL A 39 5.38 4.39 5.30
N ASP A 40 6.51 4.74 5.90
CA ASP A 40 6.80 4.49 7.31
C ASP A 40 6.57 5.81 8.05
N SER A 41 5.42 5.89 8.73
CA SER A 41 4.99 7.02 9.53
C SER A 41 5.56 6.91 10.94
N LYS A 42 5.97 8.05 11.52
CA LYS A 42 6.43 8.10 12.90
C LYS A 42 5.32 7.78 13.90
N GLU A 43 4.07 8.09 13.57
CA GLU A 43 2.92 7.97 14.48
C GLU A 43 2.23 6.63 14.32
N ASP A 44 2.08 6.15 13.08
CA ASP A 44 1.24 4.99 12.74
C ASP A 44 2.02 3.77 12.24
N GLY A 45 3.35 3.85 12.16
CA GLY A 45 4.18 2.81 11.54
C GLY A 45 3.92 2.70 10.03
N LEU A 46 3.84 1.49 9.50
CA LEU A 46 3.64 1.29 8.06
C LEU A 46 2.20 1.61 7.65
N ILE A 47 2.06 2.58 6.75
CA ILE A 47 0.80 2.98 6.14
C ILE A 47 0.85 2.82 4.62
N LEU A 48 -0.32 2.67 4.00
CA LEU A 48 -0.50 2.77 2.56
C LEU A 48 -1.03 4.14 2.18
N VAL A 49 -0.37 4.76 1.20
CA VAL A 49 -0.84 5.99 0.55
C VAL A 49 -1.31 5.66 -0.86
N PRO A 50 -2.63 5.70 -1.15
CA PRO A 50 -3.16 5.38 -2.48
C PRO A 50 -2.64 6.34 -3.57
N GLU A 51 -2.50 5.84 -4.80
CA GLU A 51 -2.10 6.64 -5.97
C GLU A 51 -3.05 7.83 -6.22
N LYS A 52 -4.34 7.66 -5.89
CA LYS A 52 -5.37 8.70 -5.98
C LYS A 52 -5.67 9.30 -4.60
N PHE A 53 -4.64 9.72 -3.88
CA PHE A 53 -4.73 10.17 -2.48
C PHE A 53 -5.78 11.27 -2.27
N GLU A 54 -5.93 12.23 -3.19
CA GLU A 54 -6.91 13.32 -3.05
C GLU A 54 -8.35 12.77 -2.99
N ALA A 55 -8.72 11.91 -3.95
CA ALA A 55 -10.05 11.30 -3.97
C ALA A 55 -10.28 10.41 -2.75
N HIS A 56 -9.25 9.70 -2.29
CA HIS A 56 -9.29 8.87 -1.09
C HIS A 56 -9.57 9.70 0.17
N VAL A 57 -8.86 10.81 0.34
CA VAL A 57 -9.06 11.72 1.49
C VAL A 57 -10.49 12.27 1.51
N PHE A 58 -11.04 12.70 0.37
CA PHE A 58 -12.43 13.17 0.31
C PHE A 58 -13.43 12.06 0.67
N SER A 59 -13.26 10.85 0.14
CA SER A 59 -14.10 9.69 0.48
C SER A 59 -14.05 9.36 1.98
N ALA A 60 -12.85 9.37 2.57
CA ALA A 60 -12.67 9.12 4.01
C ALA A 60 -13.42 10.17 4.86
N VAL A 61 -13.34 11.44 4.50
CA VAL A 61 -14.09 12.52 5.18
C VAL A 61 -15.60 12.32 5.06
N GLU A 62 -16.12 11.97 3.88
CA GLU A 62 -17.54 11.68 3.67
C GLU A 62 -18.03 10.50 4.51
N LYS A 63 -17.15 9.52 4.76
CA LYS A 63 -17.42 8.34 5.60
C LYS A 63 -17.17 8.55 7.09
N GLY A 64 -16.63 9.70 7.49
CA GLY A 64 -16.24 9.98 8.87
C GLY A 64 -15.07 9.13 9.37
N ALA A 65 -14.16 8.75 8.48
CA ALA A 65 -12.98 7.93 8.76
C ALA A 65 -11.67 8.70 8.61
N TYR A 66 -10.59 8.16 9.18
CA TYR A 66 -9.24 8.62 8.92
C TYR A 66 -8.79 8.18 7.52
N TRP A 67 -7.93 8.98 6.88
CA TRP A 67 -7.48 8.69 5.51
C TRP A 67 -6.27 7.76 5.49
N GLU A 68 -5.51 7.71 6.59
CA GLU A 68 -4.37 6.83 6.80
C GLU A 68 -4.84 5.36 6.77
N ILE A 69 -4.24 4.54 5.89
CA ILE A 69 -4.51 3.10 5.84
C ILE A 69 -3.33 2.39 6.51
N GLY A 70 -3.45 2.06 7.79
CA GLY A 70 -2.45 1.25 8.48
C GLY A 70 -2.35 -0.15 7.88
N VAL A 71 -1.13 -0.65 7.66
CA VAL A 71 -0.90 -1.98 7.06
C VAL A 71 -1.41 -3.11 7.96
N GLU A 72 -1.24 -3.00 9.29
CA GLU A 72 -1.77 -4.01 10.22
C GLU A 72 -3.28 -4.12 10.13
N TRP A 73 -3.97 -2.98 10.28
CA TRP A 73 -5.43 -2.92 10.17
C TRP A 73 -5.92 -3.42 8.80
N LEU A 74 -5.23 -3.05 7.71
CA LEU A 74 -5.55 -3.52 6.37
C LEU A 74 -5.55 -5.05 6.28
N LEU A 75 -4.51 -5.71 6.81
CA LEU A 75 -4.35 -7.16 6.75
C LEU A 75 -5.37 -7.93 7.63
N GLU A 76 -6.04 -7.26 8.57
CA GLU A 76 -7.14 -7.84 9.35
C GLU A 76 -8.47 -7.90 8.58
N ASN A 77 -8.55 -7.23 7.42
CA ASN A 77 -9.75 -7.16 6.58
C ASN A 77 -9.68 -8.16 5.40
N ASP A 78 -10.81 -8.35 4.71
CA ASP A 78 -10.91 -9.20 3.51
C ASP A 78 -10.27 -8.54 2.29
N VAL A 79 -8.93 -8.52 2.29
CA VAL A 79 -8.10 -7.91 1.26
C VAL A 79 -6.94 -8.82 0.86
N GLU A 80 -6.50 -8.67 -0.38
CA GLU A 80 -5.26 -9.25 -0.88
C GLU A 80 -4.29 -8.13 -1.25
N VAL A 81 -3.03 -8.22 -0.82
CA VAL A 81 -2.03 -7.20 -1.11
C VAL A 81 -0.88 -7.79 -1.92
N TYR A 82 -0.71 -7.28 -3.13
CA TYR A 82 0.27 -7.77 -4.08
C TYR A 82 1.42 -6.77 -4.27
N LEU A 83 2.65 -7.24 -4.11
CA LEU A 83 3.84 -6.47 -4.40
C LEU A 83 3.97 -6.24 -5.92
N LEU A 84 4.04 -4.97 -6.32
CA LEU A 84 4.35 -4.57 -7.70
C LEU A 84 5.84 -4.27 -7.85
N TYR A 85 6.40 -3.47 -6.94
CA TYR A 85 7.81 -3.07 -6.98
C TYR A 85 8.40 -2.93 -5.58
N ARG A 86 9.64 -3.40 -5.41
CA ARG A 86 10.46 -3.07 -4.24
C ARG A 86 11.33 -1.87 -4.55
N PHE A 87 11.37 -0.90 -3.64
CA PHE A 87 12.18 0.31 -3.87
C PHE A 87 13.68 0.01 -3.95
N ASP A 88 14.20 -0.87 -3.08
CA ASP A 88 15.61 -1.28 -3.09
C ASP A 88 16.02 -1.94 -4.41
N GLN A 89 15.18 -2.84 -4.94
CA GLN A 89 15.39 -3.46 -6.25
C GLN A 89 15.32 -2.45 -7.40
N LEU A 90 14.36 -1.52 -7.37
CA LEU A 90 14.26 -0.46 -8.37
C LEU A 90 15.52 0.42 -8.39
N VAL A 91 16.06 0.76 -7.21
CA VAL A 91 17.31 1.50 -7.08
C VAL A 91 18.47 0.71 -7.68
N GLU A 92 18.61 -0.57 -7.34
CA GLU A 92 19.67 -1.43 -7.89
C GLU A 92 19.61 -1.53 -9.42
N GLU A 93 18.42 -1.76 -9.98
CA GLU A 93 18.22 -1.84 -11.43
C GLU A 93 18.56 -0.53 -12.15
N ARG A 94 18.13 0.62 -11.58
CA ARG A 94 18.25 1.93 -12.24
C ARG A 94 19.61 2.58 -12.02
N TRP A 95 20.22 2.41 -10.85
CA TRP A 95 21.48 3.07 -10.48
C TRP A 95 22.69 2.13 -10.48
N GLY A 96 22.49 0.84 -10.20
CA GLY A 96 23.55 -0.18 -10.27
C GLY A 96 24.08 -0.43 -11.69
N SER A 97 23.35 0.04 -12.71
CA SER A 97 23.76 0.03 -14.11
C SER A 97 24.80 1.09 -14.48
N SER A 98 25.14 2.03 -13.57
CA SER A 98 26.08 3.14 -13.84
C SER A 98 27.53 2.89 -13.40
N THR A 99 27.90 1.67 -12.98
CA THR A 99 29.25 1.35 -12.45
C THR A 99 29.98 0.20 -13.14
N LYS A 100 29.63 -0.17 -14.37
CA LYS A 100 30.44 -1.09 -15.20
C LYS A 100 30.93 -0.44 -16.47
#